data_AF-A0A4Z1KRM8-F1
#
_entry.id   AF-A0A4Z1KRM8-F1
#
_cell.length_a   1.000
_cell.length_b   1.000
_cell.length_c   1.000
_cell.angle_alpha   90.00
_cell.angle_beta   90.00
_cell.angle_gamma   90.00
#
_symmetry.space_group_name_H-M   'P 1'
#
loop_
_entity.id
_entity.type
_entity.pdbx_description
1 polymer ?
#
loop_
_entity_poly.entity_id
_entity_poly.type
_entity_poly.pdbx_seq_one_letter_code
_entity_poly.pdbx_strand_id
1 'polypeptide(L)'
;MSKSLKKSPPSLLDFAQQWPVMESICSGLSFRDIVSLSRTSKQFSTLPETMSRTQLNISSILKPFVKDPEALRLKMAQTNTNIVGNTALDFLTGPYD
;
A
#
# COMPACT_ATOMS: atom_id res chain seq x y z
N MET A 1 15.58 -20.81 -43.32
CA MET A 1 14.19 -20.41 -42.96
C MET A 1 14.21 -19.69 -41.62
N SER A 2 14.31 -18.36 -41.64
CA SER A 2 14.36 -17.52 -40.44
C SER A 2 12.97 -17.38 -39.86
N LYS A 3 12.74 -17.92 -38.66
CA LYS A 3 11.51 -17.68 -37.90
C LYS A 3 11.54 -16.23 -37.42
N SER A 4 10.80 -15.36 -38.10
CA SER A 4 10.51 -14.01 -37.64
C SER A 4 9.71 -14.13 -36.33
N LEU A 5 10.39 -13.95 -35.20
CA LEU A 5 9.77 -13.78 -33.90
C LEU A 5 8.93 -12.51 -33.98
N LYS A 6 7.63 -12.67 -34.28
CA LYS A 6 6.64 -11.61 -34.11
C LYS A 6 6.71 -11.21 -32.63
N LYS A 7 7.36 -10.09 -32.34
CA LYS A 7 7.27 -9.44 -31.02
C LYS A 7 5.78 -9.22 -30.79
N SER A 8 5.20 -10.00 -29.89
CA SER A 8 3.86 -9.73 -29.37
C SER A 8 3.84 -8.27 -28.92
N PRO A 9 2.77 -7.50 -29.20
CA PRO A 9 2.61 -6.22 -28.54
C PRO A 9 2.77 -6.43 -27.03
N PRO A 10 3.41 -5.50 -26.30
CA PRO A 10 3.50 -5.59 -24.85
C PRO A 10 2.07 -5.76 -24.36
N SER A 11 1.79 -6.93 -23.78
CA SER A 11 0.46 -7.20 -23.28
C SER A 11 0.17 -6.14 -22.23
N LEU A 12 -1.08 -5.67 -22.20
CA LEU A 12 -1.64 -4.87 -21.10
C LEU A 12 -1.47 -5.56 -19.72
N LEU A 13 -0.93 -6.78 -19.71
CA LEU A 13 -0.72 -7.71 -18.62
C LEU A 13 0.68 -7.64 -17.99
N ASP A 14 1.60 -6.81 -18.51
CA ASP A 14 2.86 -6.55 -17.79
C ASP A 14 2.56 -5.61 -16.60
N PHE A 15 1.94 -6.21 -15.60
CA PHE A 15 1.39 -5.58 -14.40
C PHE A 15 2.45 -4.77 -13.64
N ALA A 16 3.71 -5.22 -13.71
CA ALA A 16 4.86 -4.53 -13.15
C ALA A 16 5.22 -3.25 -13.91
N GLN A 17 5.05 -3.20 -15.24
CA GLN A 17 5.32 -2.00 -16.06
C GLN A 17 4.22 -0.95 -15.94
N GLN A 18 3.00 -1.37 -15.60
CA GLN A 18 1.85 -0.47 -15.43
C GLN A 18 1.64 0.00 -13.99
N TRP A 19 2.55 -0.37 -13.07
CA TRP A 19 2.40 -0.01 -11.67
C TRP A 19 2.16 1.49 -11.44
N PRO A 20 2.83 2.45 -12.09
CA PRO A 20 2.56 3.87 -11.88
C PRO A 20 1.12 4.29 -12.24
N VAL A 21 0.53 3.70 -13.27
CA VAL A 21 -0.86 3.97 -13.69
C VAL A 21 -1.82 3.34 -12.69
N MET A 22 -1.57 2.09 -12.31
CA MET A 22 -2.34 1.37 -11.30
C MET A 22 -2.29 2.07 -9.94
N GLU A 23 -1.12 2.58 -9.57
CA GLU A 23 -0.88 3.33 -8.33
C GLU A 23 -1.73 4.61 -8.32
N SER A 24 -1.75 5.35 -9.42
CA SER A 24 -2.61 6.54 -9.57
C SER A 24 -4.10 6.19 -9.42
N ILE A 25 -4.59 5.15 -10.10
CA ILE A 25 -5.99 4.70 -10.00
C ILE A 25 -6.34 4.30 -8.56
N CYS A 26 -5.48 3.50 -7.93
CA CYS A 26 -5.73 2.97 -6.59
C CYS A 26 -5.54 4.02 -5.49
N SER A 27 -4.81 5.12 -5.75
CA SER A 27 -4.66 6.22 -4.78
C SER A 27 -5.98 6.88 -4.40
N GLY A 28 -7.00 6.79 -5.27
CA GLY A 28 -8.35 7.27 -5.01
C GLY A 28 -9.28 6.26 -4.34
N LEU A 29 -8.82 5.03 -4.10
CA LEU A 29 -9.63 3.94 -3.56
C LEU A 29 -9.40 3.75 -2.07
N SER A 30 -10.45 3.36 -1.33
CA SER A 30 -10.27 2.90 0.03
C SER A 30 -9.59 1.53 0.06
N PHE A 31 -8.95 1.16 1.18
CA PHE A 31 -8.37 -0.17 1.32
C PHE A 31 -9.41 -1.29 1.13
N ARG A 32 -10.68 -1.06 1.52
CA ARG A 32 -11.78 -1.99 1.29
C ARG A 32 -12.04 -2.20 -0.20
N ASP A 33 -12.00 -1.14 -0.99
CA ASP A 33 -12.23 -1.21 -2.44
C ASP A 33 -11.07 -1.91 -3.13
N ILE A 34 -9.83 -1.68 -2.67
CA ILE A 34 -8.63 -2.41 -3.15
C ILE A 34 -8.75 -3.91 -2.88
N VAL A 35 -9.19 -4.31 -1.67
CA VAL A 35 -9.43 -5.73 -1.34
C VAL A 35 -10.58 -6.31 -2.17
N SER A 36 -11.59 -5.51 -2.49
CA SER A 36 -12.68 -5.95 -3.35
C SER A 36 -12.21 -6.14 -4.79
N LEU A 37 -11.38 -5.23 -5.31
CA LEU A 37 -10.76 -5.30 -6.63
C LEU A 37 -9.85 -6.53 -6.75
N SER A 38 -9.09 -6.88 -5.71
CA SER A 38 -8.21 -8.05 -5.73
C SER A 38 -8.95 -9.38 -5.90
N ARG A 39 -10.24 -9.42 -5.56
CA ARG A 39 -11.11 -10.61 -5.68
C ARG A 39 -11.76 -10.73 -7.05
N THR A 40 -11.70 -9.70 -7.89
CA THR A 40 -12.33 -9.70 -9.22
C THR A 40 -11.52 -10.48 -10.26
N SER A 41 -10.18 -10.47 -10.16
CA SER A 41 -9.29 -11.11 -11.11
C SER A 41 -7.99 -11.54 -10.46
N LYS A 42 -7.43 -12.68 -10.92
CA LYS A 42 -6.12 -13.18 -10.48
C LYS A 42 -4.98 -12.18 -10.73
N GLN A 43 -5.12 -11.28 -11.70
CA GLN A 43 -4.11 -10.25 -11.95
C GLN A 43 -4.04 -9.21 -10.83
N PHE A 44 -5.15 -8.99 -10.11
CA PHE A 44 -5.21 -8.03 -9.00
C PHE A 44 -4.97 -8.69 -7.64
N SER A 45 -4.73 -10.00 -7.56
CA SER A 45 -4.68 -10.71 -6.28
C SER A 45 -3.57 -10.21 -5.35
N THR A 46 -2.46 -9.71 -5.91
CA THR A 46 -1.32 -9.16 -5.17
C THR A 46 -1.47 -7.68 -4.83
N LEU A 47 -2.48 -6.99 -5.38
CA LEU A 47 -2.69 -5.55 -5.23
C LEU A 47 -2.75 -5.10 -3.75
N PRO A 48 -3.46 -5.80 -2.83
CA PRO A 48 -3.52 -5.37 -1.43
C PRO A 48 -2.15 -5.42 -0.75
N GLU A 49 -1.33 -6.43 -1.05
CA GLU A 49 0.01 -6.55 -0.49
C GLU A 49 0.92 -5.45 -1.04
N THR A 50 0.91 -5.22 -2.35
CA THR A 50 1.73 -4.18 -2.98
C THR A 50 1.37 -2.79 -2.46
N MET A 51 0.07 -2.48 -2.34
CA MET A 51 -0.44 -1.23 -1.76
C MET A 51 -0.02 -1.06 -0.29
N SER A 52 -0.06 -2.13 0.49
CA SER A 52 0.37 -2.12 1.90
C SER A 52 1.85 -1.76 2.06
N ARG A 53 2.69 -2.16 1.08
CA ARG A 53 4.13 -1.89 1.09
C ARG A 53 4.49 -0.51 0.51
N THR A 54 3.70 0.02 -0.42
CA THR A 54 3.96 1.31 -1.08
C THR A 54 3.17 2.47 -0.47
N GLN A 55 1.88 2.58 -0.78
CA GLN A 55 1.03 3.73 -0.41
C GLN A 55 0.63 3.73 1.05
N LEU A 56 0.32 2.56 1.61
CA LEU A 56 -0.14 2.41 2.99
C LEU A 56 1.01 2.04 3.93
N ASN A 57 2.23 2.38 3.55
CA ASN A 57 3.39 2.17 4.40
C ASN A 57 3.26 3.04 5.66
N ILE A 58 2.90 2.39 6.76
CA ILE A 58 2.64 3.04 8.04
C ILE A 58 3.85 3.82 8.58
N SER A 59 5.08 3.42 8.25
CA SER A 59 6.28 4.19 8.65
C SER A 59 6.33 5.54 7.91
N SER A 60 5.92 5.57 6.64
CA SER A 60 5.79 6.80 5.87
C SER A 60 4.65 7.67 6.38
N ILE A 61 3.51 7.06 6.74
CA ILE A 61 2.34 7.76 7.27
C ILE A 61 2.63 8.37 8.66
N LEU A 62 3.39 7.69 9.50
CA LEU A 62 3.72 8.14 10.86
C LEU A 62 4.85 9.19 10.90
N LYS A 63 5.68 9.25 9.86
CA LYS A 63 6.85 10.13 9.77
C LYS A 63 6.59 11.62 10.09
N PRO A 64 5.46 12.22 9.69
CA PRO A 64 5.13 13.61 10.04
C PRO A 64 4.79 13.82 11.52
N PHE A 65 4.38 12.77 12.23
CA PHE A 65 3.88 12.87 13.61
C PHE A 65 4.88 12.32 14.63
N VAL A 66 5.80 11.47 14.21
CA VAL A 66 6.69 10.72 15.10
C VAL A 66 8.11 10.76 14.53
N LYS A 67 9.07 11.16 15.37
CA LYS A 67 10.49 11.26 15.01
C LYS A 67 11.08 9.92 14.56
N ASP A 68 10.65 8.83 15.19
CA ASP A 68 11.06 7.47 14.87
C ASP A 68 9.84 6.53 14.78
N PRO A 69 9.24 6.40 13.57
CA PRO A 69 8.12 5.50 13.34
C PRO A 69 8.43 4.03 13.59
N GLU A 70 9.68 3.62 13.39
CA GLU A 70 10.10 2.22 13.51
C GLU A 70 10.19 1.81 14.97
N ALA A 71 10.78 2.66 15.81
CA ALA A 71 10.78 2.47 17.26
C ALA A 71 9.34 2.46 17.84
N LEU A 72 8.45 3.32 17.34
CA LEU A 72 7.05 3.31 17.77
C LEU A 72 6.36 1.98 17.39
N ARG A 73 6.51 1.51 16.14
CA ARG A 73 5.96 0.22 15.71
C ARG A 73 6.51 -0.95 16.52
N LEU A 74 7.80 -0.94 16.83
CA LEU A 74 8.43 -1.97 17.65
C LEU A 74 7.80 -2.01 19.04
N LYS A 75 7.59 -0.84 19.65
CA LYS A 75 6.93 -0.72 20.97
C LYS A 75 5.46 -1.16 20.92
N MET A 76 4.73 -0.81 19.86
CA MET A 76 3.36 -1.27 19.63
C MET A 76 3.29 -2.80 19.52
N ALA A 77 4.22 -3.40 18.77
CA ALA A 77 4.30 -4.85 18.64
C ALA A 77 4.63 -5.55 19.97
N GLN A 78 5.60 -5.02 20.73
CA GLN A 78 5.99 -5.55 22.04
C GLN A 78 4.84 -5.48 23.06
N THR A 79 4.00 -4.45 22.97
CA THR A 79 2.87 -4.23 23.88
C THR A 79 1.55 -4.82 23.36
N ASN A 80 1.56 -5.45 22.17
CA ASN A 80 0.37 -5.91 21.45
C ASN A 80 -0.71 -4.82 21.31
N THR A 81 -0.28 -3.57 21.16
CA THR A 81 -1.15 -2.39 21.12
C THR A 81 -1.39 -1.99 19.67
N ASN A 82 -2.65 -1.91 19.26
CA ASN A 82 -3.06 -1.32 17.98
C ASN A 82 -3.72 0.03 18.24
N ILE A 83 -3.13 1.09 17.68
CA ILE A 83 -3.75 2.42 17.68
C ILE A 83 -4.71 2.47 16.49
N VAL A 84 -6.01 2.60 16.77
CA VAL A 84 -7.07 2.60 15.75
C VAL A 84 -8.08 3.72 16.00
N GLY A 85 -8.71 4.21 14.93
CA GLY A 85 -9.83 5.15 15.00
C GLY A 85 -9.46 6.50 15.62
N ASN A 86 -10.40 7.09 16.35
CA ASN A 86 -10.23 8.42 16.98
C ASN A 86 -9.07 8.45 17.99
N THR A 87 -8.71 7.32 18.60
CA THR A 87 -7.54 7.20 19.48
C THR A 87 -6.23 7.51 18.76
N ALA A 88 -6.14 7.25 17.44
CA ALA A 88 -4.99 7.67 16.64
C ALA A 88 -4.94 9.19 16.45
N LEU A 89 -6.11 9.82 16.28
CA LEU A 89 -6.19 11.27 16.14
C LEU A 89 -5.79 11.95 17.44
N ASP A 90 -6.32 11.50 18.59
CA ASP A 90 -5.98 12.07 19.90
C ASP A 90 -4.49 11.86 20.26
N PHE A 91 -3.91 10.70 19.92
CA PHE A 91 -2.49 10.43 20.15
C PHE A 91 -1.56 11.31 19.30
N LEU A 92 -1.98 11.70 18.09
CA LEU A 92 -1.16 12.49 17.16
C LEU A 92 -1.48 14.00 17.20
N THR A 93 -2.59 14.41 17.81
CA THR A 93 -3.01 15.83 17.94
C THR A 93 -3.02 16.34 19.37
N GLY A 94 -2.81 15.48 20.37
CA GLY A 94 -2.67 15.89 21.76
C GLY A 94 -1.48 16.87 21.94
N PRO A 95 -1.63 17.92 22.75
CA PRO A 95 -0.54 18.84 23.03
C PRO A 95 0.57 18.07 23.75
N TYR A 96 1.76 18.06 23.16
CA TYR A 96 2.97 17.69 23.90
C TYR A 96 3.25 18.82 24.90
N ASP A 97 3.04 18.54 26.19
CA ASP A 97 3.75 19.21 27.30
C ASP A 97 5.16 18.59 27.46
#